data_AF-A0A2G3DSF7-F1
#
_entry.id   AF-A0A2G3DSF7-F1
#
_cell.length_a   1.000
_cell.length_b   1.000
_cell.length_c   1.000
_cell.angle_alpha   90.00
_cell.angle_beta   90.00
_cell.angle_gamma   90.00
#
_symmetry.space_group_name_H-M   'P 1'
#
loop_
_entity.id
_entity.type
_entity.pdbx_description
1 polymer ?
#
loop_
_entity_poly.entity_id
_entity_poly.type
_entity_poly.pdbx_seq_one_letter_code
_entity_poly.pdbx_strand_id
1 'polypeptide(L)'
;MIYSCVIKTIDEEEVTIEIGGVEIVCFCNAGIDDNAVDRNVKCELLLYDEQEITEAKTEEIVGFYRINKSYAYKIVGVLDFDRRILESIIKISLDELDIEDYGYLDGRKVSVIVSRIDVDFM
;
A
#
# COMPACT_ATOMS: atom_id res chain seq x y z
N MET A 1 -1.21 -0.50 -9.72
CA MET A 1 0.01 -1.13 -10.32
C MET A 1 0.03 -2.61 -10.01
N ILE A 2 0.54 -3.45 -10.93
CA ILE A 2 0.51 -4.92 -10.78
C ILE A 2 1.86 -5.46 -10.31
N TYR A 3 1.85 -6.28 -9.26
CA TYR A 3 3.01 -6.91 -8.65
C TYR A 3 2.91 -8.44 -8.66
N SER A 4 4.07 -9.11 -8.59
CA SER A 4 4.10 -10.50 -8.13
C SER A 4 4.16 -10.50 -6.61
N CYS A 5 3.32 -11.30 -5.98
CA CYS A 5 3.33 -11.49 -4.53
C CYS A 5 3.26 -12.97 -4.15
N VAL A 6 3.71 -13.28 -2.94
CA VAL A 6 3.47 -14.57 -2.29
C VAL A 6 2.39 -14.38 -1.23
N ILE A 7 1.33 -15.19 -1.26
CA ILE A 7 0.31 -15.18 -0.22
C ILE A 7 0.86 -15.93 1.01
N LYS A 8 0.90 -15.28 2.17
CA LYS A 8 1.45 -15.85 3.41
C LYS A 8 0.38 -16.41 4.32
N THR A 9 -0.73 -15.69 4.49
CA THR A 9 -1.85 -16.10 5.33
C THR A 9 -3.15 -15.62 4.72
N ILE A 10 -4.23 -16.36 4.98
CA ILE A 10 -5.61 -16.02 4.61
C ILE A 10 -6.47 -16.24 5.86
N ASP A 11 -7.28 -15.25 6.22
CA ASP A 11 -8.29 -15.29 7.28
C ASP A 11 -9.53 -14.54 6.80
N GLU A 12 -10.48 -15.27 6.23
CA GLU A 12 -11.64 -14.73 5.51
C GLU A 12 -11.23 -13.72 4.42
N GLU A 13 -11.46 -12.42 4.64
CA GLU A 13 -11.10 -11.35 3.72
C GLU A 13 -9.71 -10.77 4.01
N GLU A 14 -9.14 -11.02 5.20
CA GLU A 14 -7.80 -10.57 5.56
C GLU A 14 -6.74 -11.50 4.93
N VAL A 15 -5.80 -10.90 4.20
CA VAL A 15 -4.71 -11.63 3.55
C VAL A 15 -3.40 -10.95 3.89
N THR A 16 -2.40 -11.73 4.30
CA THR A 16 -1.01 -11.25 4.34
C THR A 16 -0.32 -11.66 3.06
N ILE A 17 0.26 -10.70 2.35
CA ILE A 17 1.07 -10.95 1.16
C ILE A 17 2.50 -10.44 1.35
N GLU A 18 3.44 -11.01 0.60
CA GLU A 18 4.80 -10.51 0.49
C GLU A 18 5.09 -10.04 -0.93
N ILE A 19 5.49 -8.77 -1.09
CA ILE A 19 5.96 -8.20 -2.35
C ILE A 19 7.38 -7.69 -2.13
N GLY A 20 8.35 -8.26 -2.86
CA GLY A 20 9.74 -7.78 -2.81
C GLY A 20 10.37 -7.77 -1.41
N GLY A 21 9.97 -8.71 -0.53
CA GLY A 21 10.45 -8.79 0.86
C GLY A 21 9.70 -7.90 1.86
N VAL A 22 8.63 -7.22 1.44
CA VAL A 22 7.76 -6.44 2.32
C VAL A 22 6.47 -7.23 2.56
N GLU A 23 6.18 -7.52 3.82
CA GLU A 23 4.92 -8.12 4.23
C GLU A 23 3.86 -7.05 4.47
N ILE A 24 2.69 -7.25 3.86
CA ILE A 24 1.54 -6.34 3.95
C ILE A 24 0.33 -7.17 4.33
N VAL A 25 -0.33 -6.75 5.40
CA VAL A 25 -1.69 -7.21 5.75
C VAL A 25 -2.69 -6.32 5.03
N CYS A 26 -3.51 -6.93 4.19
CA CYS A 26 -4.44 -6.28 3.27
C CYS A 26 -5.77 -7.04 3.21
N PHE A 27 -6.75 -6.47 2.50
CA PHE A 27 -8.10 -7.06 2.36
C PHE A 27 -8.40 -7.44 0.92
N CYS A 28 -8.85 -8.68 0.71
CA CYS A 28 -9.33 -9.16 -0.58
C CYS A 28 -10.85 -9.18 -0.62
N ASN A 29 -11.47 -8.12 -1.14
CA ASN A 29 -12.94 -7.97 -1.16
C ASN A 29 -13.64 -8.98 -2.10
N ALA A 30 -12.91 -9.58 -3.05
CA ALA A 30 -13.44 -10.60 -3.97
C ALA A 30 -13.42 -12.03 -3.40
N GLY A 31 -12.79 -12.21 -2.23
CA GLY A 31 -12.50 -13.51 -1.64
C GLY A 31 -11.30 -14.21 -2.31
N ILE A 32 -10.70 -15.14 -1.59
CA ILE A 32 -9.52 -15.89 -2.04
C ILE A 32 -9.68 -17.38 -1.72
N ASP A 33 -9.13 -18.25 -2.57
CA ASP A 33 -9.04 -19.68 -2.29
C ASP A 33 -8.08 -19.91 -1.12
N ASP A 34 -8.56 -20.48 -0.01
CA ASP A 34 -7.74 -20.82 1.16
C ASP A 34 -6.51 -21.68 0.81
N ASN A 35 -6.56 -22.43 -0.29
CA ASN A 35 -5.43 -23.23 -0.79
C ASN A 35 -4.38 -22.40 -1.56
N ALA A 36 -4.51 -21.07 -1.60
CA ALA A 36 -3.61 -20.16 -2.30
C ALA A 36 -2.40 -19.72 -1.47
N VAL A 37 -2.33 -20.10 -0.19
CA VAL A 37 -1.13 -19.89 0.65
C VAL A 37 0.11 -20.46 -0.05
N ASP A 38 1.23 -19.74 0.06
CA ASP A 38 2.53 -19.96 -0.59
C ASP A 38 2.52 -19.89 -2.14
N ARG A 39 1.38 -19.59 -2.77
CA ARG A 39 1.34 -19.38 -4.22
C ARG A 39 1.90 -18.01 -4.58
N ASN A 40 2.64 -18.00 -5.69
CA ASN A 40 3.00 -16.77 -6.37
C ASN A 40 1.86 -16.36 -7.31
N VAL A 41 1.27 -15.20 -7.07
CA VAL A 41 0.16 -14.67 -7.86
C VAL A 41 0.46 -13.23 -8.29
N LYS A 42 -0.36 -12.70 -9.19
CA LYS A 42 -0.33 -11.28 -9.52
C LYS A 42 -1.36 -10.54 -8.67
N CYS A 43 -1.00 -9.36 -8.19
CA CYS A 43 -1.90 -8.54 -7.41
C CYS A 43 -1.75 -7.05 -7.71
N GLU A 44 -2.79 -6.30 -7.44
CA GLU A 44 -2.78 -4.84 -7.38
C GLU A 44 -3.09 -4.40 -5.95
N LEU A 45 -2.32 -3.43 -5.45
CA LEU A 45 -2.59 -2.79 -4.16
C LEU A 45 -3.45 -1.55 -4.38
N LEU A 46 -4.48 -1.43 -3.57
CA LEU A 46 -5.42 -0.31 -3.55
C LEU A 46 -5.36 0.34 -2.16
N LEU A 47 -5.37 1.67 -2.12
CA LEU A 47 -5.30 2.40 -0.87
C LEU A 47 -6.71 2.84 -0.52
N TYR A 48 -7.18 2.41 0.65
CA TYR A 48 -8.50 2.78 1.11
C TYR A 48 -8.40 3.94 2.11
N ASP A 49 -9.03 5.06 1.74
CA ASP A 49 -9.23 6.24 2.58
C ASP A 49 -7.92 6.85 3.08
N GLU A 50 -7.42 7.86 2.36
CA GLU A 50 -6.31 8.67 2.83
C GLU A 50 -6.75 9.49 4.04
N GLN A 51 -6.05 9.29 5.15
CA GLN A 51 -6.29 10.08 6.36
C GLN A 51 -5.45 11.35 6.35
N GLU A 52 -4.22 11.26 5.84
CA GLU A 52 -3.26 12.36 5.88
C GLU A 52 -2.11 12.15 4.88
N ILE A 53 -1.72 13.22 4.17
CA ILE A 53 -0.45 13.30 3.44
C ILE A 53 0.37 14.45 4.01
N THR A 54 1.56 14.16 4.54
CA THR A 54 2.47 15.16 5.10
C THR A 54 3.88 15.02 4.57
N GLU A 55 4.65 16.11 4.57
CA GLU A 55 6.09 16.02 4.31
C GLU A 55 6.75 15.14 5.38
N ALA A 56 7.47 14.11 4.95
CA ALA A 56 8.12 13.17 5.84
C ALA A 56 9.33 13.81 6.51
N LYS A 57 9.57 13.45 7.77
CA LYS A 57 10.77 13.88 8.49
C LYS A 57 12.02 13.28 7.83
N THR A 58 13.15 13.93 8.03
CA THR A 58 14.41 13.53 7.37
C THR A 58 14.81 12.10 7.73
N GLU A 59 14.59 11.71 8.99
CA GLU A 59 14.89 10.38 9.54
C GLU A 59 13.91 9.27 9.12
N GLU A 60 12.76 9.60 8.56
CA GLU A 60 11.79 8.58 8.14
C GLU A 60 12.31 7.81 6.93
N ILE A 61 12.35 6.49 7.09
CA ILE A 61 12.82 5.55 6.08
C ILE A 61 11.67 5.26 5.12
N VAL A 62 11.98 5.09 3.84
CA VAL A 62 11.02 4.68 2.80
C VAL A 62 10.54 3.27 3.09
N GLY A 63 9.22 3.06 3.10
CA GLY A 63 8.64 1.75 3.36
C GLY A 63 7.19 1.80 3.82
N PHE A 64 6.71 0.64 4.27
CA PHE A 64 5.36 0.40 4.76
C PHE A 64 5.41 0.08 6.24
N TYR A 65 4.67 0.83 7.04
CA TYR A 65 4.67 0.71 8.49
C TYR A 65 3.25 0.52 9.01
N ARG A 66 2.93 -0.71 9.43
CA ARG A 66 1.65 -1.03 10.07
C ARG A 66 1.52 -0.28 11.40
N ILE A 67 0.41 0.41 11.61
CA ILE A 67 0.17 1.24 12.80
C ILE A 67 -0.51 0.39 13.89
N ASN A 68 0.09 0.27 15.08
CA ASN A 68 -0.56 -0.30 16.29
C ASN A 68 -1.30 -1.64 16.13
N LYS A 69 -0.83 -2.54 15.23
CA LYS A 69 -1.52 -3.81 14.88
C LYS A 69 -2.94 -3.62 14.30
N SER A 70 -3.27 -2.43 13.81
CA SER A 70 -4.51 -2.17 13.06
C SER A 70 -4.30 -2.43 11.57
N TYR A 71 -5.29 -2.13 10.73
CA TYR A 71 -5.16 -2.17 9.27
C TYR A 71 -4.55 -0.91 8.66
N ALA A 72 -4.36 0.13 9.48
CA ALA A 72 -3.81 1.37 9.01
C ALA A 72 -2.31 1.25 8.74
N TYR A 73 -1.87 1.89 7.68
CA TYR A 73 -0.46 1.96 7.31
C TYR A 73 -0.02 3.40 7.18
N LYS A 74 1.21 3.66 7.65
CA LYS A 74 1.99 4.80 7.18
C LYS A 74 2.90 4.33 6.06
N ILE A 75 2.77 4.93 4.90
CA ILE A 75 3.58 4.63 3.72
C ILE A 75 4.48 5.84 3.45
N VAL A 76 5.79 5.61 3.48
CA VAL A 76 6.78 6.66 3.25
C VAL A 76 7.38 6.46 1.86
N GLY A 77 7.38 7.51 1.05
CA GLY A 77 7.88 7.48 -0.32
C GLY A 77 8.07 8.88 -0.90
N VAL A 78 8.43 8.98 -2.16
CA VAL A 78 8.48 10.26 -2.89
C VAL A 78 7.17 10.43 -3.66
N LEU A 79 6.50 11.57 -3.50
CA LEU A 79 5.28 11.88 -4.26
C LEU A 79 5.66 12.30 -5.68
N ASP A 80 5.13 11.59 -6.68
CA ASP A 80 5.07 12.02 -8.08
C ASP A 80 3.62 12.46 -8.34
N PHE A 81 3.36 13.75 -8.16
CA PHE A 81 2.00 14.30 -8.23
C PHE A 81 1.44 14.22 -9.65
N ASP A 82 2.27 14.51 -10.65
CA ASP A 82 1.89 14.48 -12.06
C ASP A 82 1.42 13.09 -12.51
N ARG A 83 2.05 12.03 -12.00
CA ARG A 83 1.65 10.65 -12.30
C ARG A 83 0.70 10.04 -11.28
N ARG A 84 0.39 10.75 -10.19
CA ARG A 84 -0.36 10.24 -9.03
C ARG A 84 0.25 8.94 -8.49
N ILE A 85 1.57 8.93 -8.31
CA ILE A 85 2.30 7.75 -7.80
C ILE A 85 3.02 8.11 -6.51
N LEU A 86 2.96 7.20 -5.53
CA LEU A 86 3.89 7.21 -4.40
C LEU A 86 5.05 6.24 -4.69
N GLU A 87 6.22 6.81 -4.93
CA GLU A 87 7.47 6.08 -5.16
C GLU A 87 8.06 5.61 -3.83
N SER A 88 7.62 4.43 -3.37
CA SER A 88 8.16 3.74 -2.19
C SER A 88 8.89 2.44 -2.60
N ILE A 89 9.20 1.57 -1.63
CA ILE A 89 9.75 0.23 -1.89
C ILE A 89 8.84 -0.60 -2.79
N ILE A 90 7.53 -0.37 -2.70
CA ILE A 90 6.51 -0.79 -3.65
C ILE A 90 5.85 0.50 -4.12
N LYS A 91 5.81 0.73 -5.43
CA LYS A 91 5.14 1.91 -5.99
C LYS A 91 3.63 1.71 -5.92
N ILE A 92 2.90 2.75 -5.55
CA ILE A 92 1.44 2.67 -5.41
C ILE A 92 0.80 3.77 -6.24
N SER A 93 -0.32 3.44 -6.89
CA SER A 93 -1.17 4.45 -7.52
C SER A 93 -1.98 5.18 -6.45
N LEU A 94 -2.09 6.50 -6.59
CA LEU A 94 -2.91 7.38 -5.78
C LEU A 94 -4.15 7.84 -6.58
N ASP A 95 -4.52 7.12 -7.64
CA ASP A 95 -5.68 7.44 -8.49
C ASP A 95 -6.99 7.41 -7.70
N GLU A 96 -7.08 6.55 -6.68
CA GLU A 96 -8.27 6.39 -5.85
C GLU A 96 -8.35 7.37 -4.67
N LEU A 97 -7.30 8.16 -4.42
CA LEU A 97 -7.20 9.08 -3.29
C LEU A 97 -7.43 10.53 -3.73
N ASP A 98 -8.00 11.38 -2.87
CA ASP A 98 -8.18 12.80 -3.15
C ASP A 98 -6.90 13.58 -2.80
N ILE A 99 -5.97 13.63 -3.76
CA ILE A 99 -4.65 14.24 -3.54
C ILE A 99 -4.53 15.69 -4.04
N GLU A 100 -5.59 16.31 -4.57
CA GLU A 100 -5.51 17.58 -5.32
C GLU A 100 -4.86 18.72 -4.53
N ASP A 101 -5.12 18.79 -3.23
CA ASP A 101 -4.58 19.82 -2.33
C ASP A 101 -3.09 19.64 -2.02
N TYR A 102 -2.46 18.51 -2.39
CA TYR A 102 -1.09 18.17 -2.03
C TYR A 102 -0.06 18.40 -3.13
N GLY A 103 -0.42 19.08 -4.22
CA GLY A 103 0.51 19.37 -5.33
C GLY A 103 1.77 20.15 -4.92
N TYR A 104 1.73 20.90 -3.82
CA TYR A 104 2.90 21.58 -3.27
C TYR A 104 3.97 20.62 -2.71
N LEU A 105 3.63 19.35 -2.50
CA LEU A 105 4.52 18.28 -2.06
C LEU A 105 5.14 17.48 -3.23
N ASP A 106 4.91 17.88 -4.48
CA ASP A 106 5.48 17.18 -5.64
C ASP A 106 7.02 17.07 -5.57
N GLY A 107 7.52 15.86 -5.84
CA GLY A 107 8.93 15.48 -5.74
C GLY A 107 9.48 15.42 -4.31
N ARG A 108 8.66 15.65 -3.28
CA ARG A 108 9.07 15.58 -1.86
C ARG A 108 8.90 14.18 -1.31
N LYS A 109 9.70 13.88 -0.28
CA LYS A 109 9.49 12.69 0.55
C LYS A 109 8.28 12.97 1.45
N VAL A 110 7.25 12.13 1.35
CA VAL A 110 6.00 12.27 2.09
C VAL A 110 5.69 11.01 2.89
N SER A 111 4.87 11.19 3.92
CA SER A 111 4.22 10.14 4.69
C SER A 111 2.73 10.18 4.35
N VAL A 112 2.21 9.08 3.86
CA VAL A 112 0.78 8.88 3.58
C VAL A 112 0.22 7.93 4.62
N ILE A 113 -0.80 8.35 5.36
CA ILE A 113 -1.54 7.49 6.28
C ILE A 113 -2.82 7.06 5.59
N VAL A 114 -3.03 5.76 5.52
CA VAL A 114 -4.25 5.15 4.97
C VAL A 114 -4.95 4.30 6.03
N SER A 115 -6.27 4.25 5.96
CA SER A 115 -7.08 3.44 6.88
C SER A 115 -6.85 1.94 6.67
N ARG A 116 -6.64 1.52 5.42
CA ARG A 116 -6.46 0.11 5.02
C ARG A 116 -5.79 0.01 3.65
N ILE A 117 -5.16 -1.13 3.40
CA ILE A 117 -4.71 -1.52 2.06
C ILE A 117 -5.57 -2.67 1.59
N ASP A 118 -6.14 -2.54 0.40
CA ASP A 118 -6.91 -3.59 -0.26
C ASP A 118 -6.03 -4.25 -1.33
N VAL A 119 -6.36 -5.49 -1.69
CA VAL A 119 -5.66 -6.27 -2.70
C VAL A 119 -6.63 -6.96 -3.64
N ASP A 120 -6.40 -6.76 -4.93
CA ASP A 120 -7.07 -7.48 -6.00
C ASP A 120 -6.09 -8.46 -6.66
N PHE A 121 -6.43 -9.75 -6.64
CA PHE A 121 -5.65 -10.80 -7.28
C PHE A 121 -6.08 -11.03 -8.74
N MET A 122 -5.10 -11.38 -9.59
CA MET A 122 -5.29 -11.63 -11.03
C MET A 122 -4.89 -13.06 -11.42
#